data_AF-A0A967PH79-F1
#
_entry.id   AF-A0A967PH79-F1
#
_cell.length_a   1.000
_cell.length_b   1.000
_cell.length_c   1.000
_cell.angle_alpha   90.00
_cell.angle_beta   90.00
_cell.angle_gamma   90.00
#
_symmetry.space_group_name_H-M   'P 1'
#
loop_
_entity.id
_entity.type
_entity.pdbx_description
1 polymer ?
#
loop_
_entity_poly.entity_id
_entity_poly.type
_entity_poly.pdbx_seq_one_letter_code
_entity_poly.pdbx_strand_id
1 'polypeptide(L)' 'TPDDLVLALVSGGGSSLAEVPAPGLAAREIGHLTEGLLRSGAPIGEVNLVRRH' A
#
# COMPACT_ATOMS: atom_id res chain seq x y z
N THR A 1 17.11 18.51 3.50
CA THR A 1 16.64 19.89 3.27
C THR A 1 16.05 19.97 1.87
N PRO A 2 15.41 21.08 1.47
CA PRO A 2 14.93 21.24 0.10
C PRO A 2 16.02 21.10 -0.97
N ASP A 3 17.29 21.29 -0.61
CA ASP A 3 18.44 21.18 -1.50
C ASP A 3 19.00 19.74 -1.63
N ASP A 4 18.46 18.78 -0.87
CA ASP A 4 18.94 17.40 -0.90
C ASP A 4 18.32 16.61 -2.07
N LEU A 5 19.14 15.75 -2.70
CA LEU A 5 18.67 14.78 -3.69
C LEU A 5 18.36 13.44 -3.03
N VAL A 6 17.16 12.91 -3.29
CA VAL A 6 16.78 11.54 -2.92
C VAL A 6 16.71 10.68 -4.18
N LEU A 7 17.55 9.64 -4.25
CA LEU A 7 17.48 8.60 -5.27
C LEU A 7 16.75 7.38 -4.69
N ALA A 8 15.51 7.13 -5.14
CA ALA A 8 14.75 5.95 -4.77
C ALA A 8 14.88 4.85 -5.84
N LEU A 9 15.53 3.73 -5.49
CA LEU A 9 15.63 2.55 -6.34
C LEU A 9 14.52 1.57 -5.96
N VAL A 10 13.57 1.35 -6.87
CA VAL A 10 12.38 0.54 -6.59
C VAL A 10 12.40 -0.73 -7.44
N SER A 11 12.07 -1.85 -6.81
CA SER A 11 11.86 -3.15 -7.44
C SER A 11 10.53 -3.77 -6.98
N GLY A 12 10.23 -4.99 -7.43
CA GLY A 12 9.03 -5.71 -7.04
C GLY A 12 8.93 -5.92 -5.52
N GLY A 13 7.72 -5.85 -4.97
CA GLY A 13 7.45 -6.04 -3.54
C GLY A 13 7.23 -4.76 -2.73
N GLY A 14 7.37 -3.58 -3.34
CA GLY A 14 7.19 -2.28 -2.65
C GLY A 14 5.88 -2.14 -1.88
N SER A 15 4.77 -2.68 -2.40
CA SER A 15 3.47 -2.72 -1.71
C SER A 15 3.48 -3.38 -0.33
N SER A 16 4.42 -4.29 -0.04
CA SER A 16 4.52 -4.96 1.26
C SER A 16 5.74 -4.50 2.05
N LEU A 17 6.80 -4.10 1.35
CA LEU A 17 8.08 -3.71 1.95
C LEU A 17 8.14 -2.24 2.38
N ALA A 18 7.32 -1.38 1.78
CA ALA A 18 7.32 0.07 1.99
C ALA A 18 5.89 0.61 2.17
N GLU A 19 5.20 0.11 3.20
CA GLU A 19 3.83 0.47 3.54
C GLU A 19 3.81 1.33 4.81
N VAL A 20 3.15 2.49 4.75
CA VAL A 20 2.95 3.39 5.89
C VAL A 20 1.46 3.69 6.01
N PRO A 21 0.73 3.00 6.91
CA PRO A 21 -0.71 3.20 7.09
C PRO A 21 -1.07 4.63 7.48
N ALA A 22 -2.29 5.04 7.15
CA ALA A 22 -2.85 6.29 7.65
C ALA A 22 -2.89 6.31 9.20
N PRO A 23 -2.81 7.48 9.85
CA PRO A 23 -2.84 7.58 11.30
C PRO A 23 -4.04 6.86 11.92
N GLY A 24 -3.78 6.02 12.92
CA GLY A 24 -4.81 5.23 13.60
C GLY A 24 -5.08 3.85 12.97
N LEU A 25 -4.46 3.52 11.84
CA LEU A 25 -4.52 2.18 11.23
C LEU A 25 -3.24 1.39 11.49
N ALA A 26 -3.39 0.09 11.72
CA ALA A 26 -2.30 -0.87 11.76
C ALA A 26 -2.10 -1.51 10.39
N ALA A 27 -0.85 -1.82 10.04
CA ALA A 27 -0.52 -2.47 8.77
C ALA A 27 -1.28 -3.79 8.56
N ARG A 28 -1.55 -4.55 9.63
CA ARG A 28 -2.35 -5.77 9.58
C ARG A 28 -3.79 -5.54 9.09
N GLU A 29 -4.37 -4.37 9.38
CA GLU A 29 -5.73 -4.04 8.99
C GLU A 29 -5.81 -3.78 7.48
N ILE A 30 -4.80 -3.12 6.91
CA ILE A 30 -4.64 -2.99 5.46
C ILE A 30 -4.51 -4.37 4.80
N GLY A 31 -3.74 -5.28 5.41
CA GLY A 31 -3.60 -6.66 4.93
C GLY A 31 -4.93 -7.40 4.90
N HIS A 32 -5.70 -7.39 5.99
CA HIS A 32 -7.01 -8.03 6.07
C HIS A 32 -8.02 -7.43 5.08
N LEU A 33 -8.04 -6.11 4.93
CA LEU A 33 -8.92 -5.42 3.97
C LEU A 33 -8.58 -5.85 2.53
N THR A 34 -7.29 -5.86 2.19
CA THR A 34 -6.80 -6.28 0.87
C THR A 34 -7.21 -7.73 0.58
N GLU A 35 -7.04 -8.63 1.53
CA GLU A 35 -7.46 -10.02 1.39
C GLU A 35 -8.99 -10.15 1.20
N GLY A 36 -9.77 -9.37 1.95
CA GLY A 36 -11.22 -9.32 1.82
C GLY A 36 -11.68 -8.90 0.42
N LEU A 37 -11.08 -7.84 -0.13
CA LEU A 37 -11.40 -7.34 -1.47
C LEU A 37 -10.99 -8.33 -2.58
N LEU A 38 -9.85 -8.99 -2.42
CA LEU A 38 -9.43 -10.04 -3.35
C LEU A 38 -10.39 -11.23 -3.31
N ARG A 39 -10.81 -11.66 -2.12
CA ARG A 39 -11.79 -12.74 -1.93
C ARG A 39 -13.17 -12.38 -2.48
N SER A 40 -13.54 -11.10 -2.50
CA SER A 40 -14.78 -10.64 -3.12
C SER A 40 -14.71 -10.56 -4.65
N GLY A 41 -13.56 -10.89 -5.26
CA GLY A 41 -13.36 -10.80 -6.70
C GLY A 41 -13.23 -9.36 -7.22
N ALA A 42 -12.88 -8.41 -6.34
CA ALA A 42 -12.68 -7.03 -6.77
C ALA A 42 -11.53 -6.95 -7.80
N PRO A 43 -11.71 -6.22 -8.91
CA PRO A 43 -10.63 -5.96 -9.86
C PRO A 43 -9.41 -5.37 -9.17
N ILE A 44 -8.20 -5.77 -9.59
CA ILE A 44 -6.95 -5.30 -8.97
C ILE A 44 -6.81 -3.76 -8.95
N GLY A 45 -7.42 -3.08 -9.94
CA GLY A 45 -7.49 -1.62 -9.96
C GLY A 45 -8.28 -1.02 -8.80
N GLU A 46 -9.38 -1.67 -8.38
CA GLU A 46 -10.21 -1.25 -7.25
C GLU A 46 -9.53 -1.57 -5.92
N VAL A 47 -8.90 -2.74 -5.80
CA VAL A 47 -8.09 -3.11 -4.62
C VAL A 47 -7.01 -2.05 -4.38
N ASN A 48 -6.25 -1.70 -5.42
CA ASN A 48 -5.19 -0.69 -5.33
C ASN A 48 -5.74 0.73 -5.14
N LEU A 49 -6.97 1.01 -5.57
CA LEU A 49 -7.62 2.29 -5.29
C LEU A 49 -7.88 2.43 -3.80
N VAL A 50 -8.48 1.43 -3.17
CA VAL A 50 -8.76 1.42 -1.73
C VAL A 50 -7.46 1.50 -0.93
N ARG A 51 -6.42 0.74 -1.30
CA ARG A 51 -5.12 0.76 -0.59
C ARG A 51 -4.37 2.10 -0.63
N ARG A 52 -4.66 2.98 -1.59
CA ARG A 52 -3.99 4.29 -1.71
C ARG A 52 -4.60 5.38 -0.84
N HIS A 53 -5.77 5.15 -0.25
CA HIS A 53 -6.53 6.12 0.54
C HIS A 53 -6.68 5.65 1.98
#